data_AF-A0A931P627-F1
#
_entry.id   AF-A0A931P627-F1
#
_cell.length_a   1.000
_cell.length_b   1.000
_cell.length_c   1.000
_cell.angle_alpha   90.00
_cell.angle_beta   90.00
_cell.angle_gamma   90.00
#
_symmetry.space_group_name_H-M   'P 1'
#
loop_
_entity.id
_entity.type
_entity.pdbx_description
1 polymer ?
#
loop_
_entity_poly.entity_id
_entity_poly.type
_entity_poly.pdbx_seq_one_letter_code
_entity_poly.pdbx_strand_id
1 'polypeptide(L)'
;MDSFAPAPLKSRFASIAELRDDIHTAAVASTNRQKTQGITRIFPDAHILSGKFNTNVSEYPYGADAVRGCVVRLKACEEAFPQADAWISTETGAFDRNDTERNFLDRPLAIIKFKRDERIVWALGAGAIFPRVCLEDAHPGYPQHFIPANDHNIGIAIRKLAFETGIYIAGEGMVVPQGTLVDPRDPHLALTGKSRATIIEETYACAMQALENESSYVALGDQDLANVIIKQLGLQP
;
A
#
# COMPACT_ATOMS: atom_id res chain seq x y z
N MET A 1 -37.51 13.81 0.75
CA MET A 1 -36.27 13.20 1.25
C MET A 1 -35.20 14.24 1.03
N ASP A 2 -34.94 15.06 2.05
CA ASP A 2 -33.95 16.12 1.97
C ASP A 2 -32.56 15.49 1.89
N SER A 3 -31.79 15.87 0.87
CA SER A 3 -30.42 15.41 0.70
C SER A 3 -29.56 16.00 1.81
N PHE A 4 -29.19 15.17 2.78
CA PHE A 4 -28.09 15.47 3.69
C PHE A 4 -26.78 15.37 2.90
N ALA A 5 -26.45 16.43 2.15
CA ALA A 5 -25.06 16.64 1.75
C ALA A 5 -24.33 17.03 3.05
N PRO A 6 -23.37 16.23 3.55
CA PRO A 6 -22.58 16.63 4.71
C PRO A 6 -21.92 17.98 4.38
N ALA A 7 -22.05 18.94 5.30
CA ALA A 7 -21.39 20.23 5.15
C ALA A 7 -19.90 19.98 4.88
N PRO A 8 -19.28 20.67 3.90
CA PRO A 8 -17.86 20.50 3.63
C PRO A 8 -17.11 20.74 4.94
N LEU A 9 -16.34 19.74 5.37
CA LEU A 9 -15.42 19.87 6.49
C LEU A 9 -14.43 20.98 6.10
N LYS A 10 -14.71 22.23 6.52
CA LYS A 10 -13.71 23.31 6.42
C LYS A 10 -12.45 22.77 7.06
N SER A 11 -11.39 22.64 6.25
CA SER A 11 -10.13 22.11 6.73
C SER A 11 -9.69 22.99 7.92
N ARG A 12 -9.58 22.40 9.10
CA ARG A 12 -9.13 23.09 10.32
C ARG A 12 -7.63 23.42 10.30
N PHE A 13 -6.93 22.97 9.28
CA PHE A 13 -5.51 23.18 9.07
C PHE A 13 -5.33 24.09 7.86
N ALA A 14 -4.47 25.09 7.99
CA ALA A 14 -4.02 25.91 6.89
C ALA A 14 -3.04 25.15 5.98
N SER A 15 -2.41 24.06 6.46
CA SER A 15 -1.46 23.26 5.67
C SER A 15 -1.19 21.84 6.22
N ILE A 16 -0.54 20.98 5.42
CA ILE A 16 0.03 19.70 5.87
C ILE A 16 1.07 19.89 6.99
N ALA A 17 1.82 20.99 6.98
CA ALA A 17 2.86 21.25 7.97
C ALA A 17 2.26 21.34 9.39
N GLU A 18 1.18 22.11 9.54
CA GLU A 18 0.47 22.22 10.82
C GLU A 18 -0.09 20.88 11.29
N LEU A 19 -0.62 20.06 10.37
CA LEU A 19 -1.07 18.71 10.72
C LEU A 19 0.09 17.86 11.23
N ARG A 20 1.26 17.91 10.59
CA ARG A 20 2.43 17.12 11.00
C ARG A 20 2.93 17.51 12.39
N ASP A 21 2.94 18.80 12.68
CA ASP A 21 3.39 19.34 13.97
C ASP A 21 2.47 18.91 15.13
N ASP A 22 1.19 18.66 14.83
CA ASP A 22 0.19 18.20 15.79
C ASP A 22 0.19 16.67 16.04
N ILE A 23 0.99 15.89 15.29
CA ILE A 23 1.12 14.44 15.50
C ILE A 23 2.32 14.15 16.41
N HIS A 24 2.05 13.83 17.67
CA HIS A 24 3.09 13.47 18.65
C HIS A 24 3.29 11.97 18.79
N THR A 25 2.27 11.17 18.48
CA THR A 25 2.35 9.70 18.48
C THR A 25 1.72 9.14 17.21
N ALA A 26 2.46 8.33 16.46
CA ALA A 26 1.97 7.65 15.28
C ALA A 26 2.09 6.12 15.46
N ALA A 27 1.00 5.40 15.25
CA ALA A 27 0.95 3.96 15.36
C ALA A 27 0.98 3.29 13.98
N VAL A 28 1.93 2.37 13.77
CA VAL A 28 2.14 1.69 12.49
C VAL A 28 1.76 0.22 12.63
N ALA A 29 0.87 -0.25 11.75
CA ALA A 29 0.40 -1.63 11.68
C ALA A 29 1.42 -2.60 11.05
N SER A 30 2.71 -2.40 11.34
CA SER A 30 3.80 -3.27 10.92
C SER A 30 5.02 -3.10 11.81
N THR A 31 5.78 -4.18 12.02
CA THR A 31 7.13 -4.15 12.60
C THR A 31 8.24 -4.12 11.54
N ASN A 32 7.87 -4.03 10.25
CA ASN A 32 8.85 -3.94 9.17
C ASN A 32 9.59 -2.60 9.25
N ARG A 33 10.93 -2.66 9.34
CA ARG A 33 11.79 -1.48 9.51
C ARG A 33 11.65 -0.45 8.38
N GLN A 34 11.46 -0.86 7.13
CA GLN A 34 11.32 0.07 6.01
C GLN A 34 10.01 0.86 6.12
N LYS A 35 8.92 0.20 6.51
CA LYS A 35 7.62 0.85 6.75
C LYS A 35 7.70 1.84 7.91
N THR A 36 8.27 1.43 9.05
CA THR A 36 8.39 2.33 10.21
C THR A 36 9.30 3.52 9.94
N GLN A 37 10.44 3.31 9.26
CA GLN A 37 11.32 4.41 8.82
C GLN A 37 10.66 5.36 7.83
N GLY A 38 9.81 4.84 6.93
CA GLY A 38 9.02 5.68 6.04
C GLY A 38 8.08 6.62 6.81
N ILE A 39 7.43 6.11 7.86
CA ILE A 39 6.56 6.93 8.71
C ILE A 39 7.34 7.94 9.54
N THR A 40 8.52 7.60 10.05
CA THR A 40 9.39 8.58 10.73
C THR A 40 9.75 9.76 9.81
N ARG A 41 9.85 9.57 8.50
CA ARG A 41 10.09 10.70 7.58
C ARG A 41 8.87 11.59 7.37
N ILE A 42 7.67 11.05 7.54
CA ILE A 42 6.42 11.81 7.44
C ILE A 42 6.13 12.57 8.74
N PHE A 43 6.41 11.94 9.88
CA PHE A 43 6.23 12.48 11.22
C PHE A 43 7.57 12.42 12.00
N PRO A 44 8.53 13.32 11.70
CA PRO A 44 9.88 13.26 12.26
C PRO A 44 9.94 13.40 13.78
N ASP A 45 9.00 14.15 14.36
CA ASP A 45 8.97 14.44 15.79
C ASP A 45 8.01 13.51 16.57
N ALA A 46 7.32 12.61 15.88
CA ALA A 46 6.38 11.69 16.50
C ALA A 46 7.08 10.47 17.13
N HIS A 47 6.58 10.04 18.29
CA HIS A 47 6.91 8.74 18.85
C HIS A 47 6.20 7.63 18.05
N ILE A 48 7.00 6.76 17.42
CA ILE A 48 6.46 5.69 16.57
C ILE A 48 6.16 4.44 17.39
N LEU A 49 4.88 4.12 17.54
CA LEU A 49 4.40 2.84 18.05
C LEU A 49 4.30 1.85 16.89
N SER A 50 4.70 0.60 17.08
CA SER A 50 4.64 -0.41 16.03
C SER A 50 4.12 -1.75 16.55
N GLY A 51 3.33 -2.44 15.74
CA GLY A 51 2.75 -3.73 16.09
C GLY A 51 2.59 -4.64 14.87
N LYS A 52 2.54 -5.96 15.11
CA LYS A 52 2.25 -6.96 14.08
C LYS A 52 0.79 -7.42 14.24
N PHE A 53 -0.01 -7.24 13.20
CA PHE A 53 -1.44 -7.54 13.21
C PHE A 53 -1.78 -8.51 12.07
N ASN A 54 -2.66 -9.48 12.36
CA ASN A 54 -3.14 -10.44 11.37
C ASN A 54 -4.14 -9.74 10.43
N THR A 55 -4.04 -10.03 9.13
CA THR A 55 -4.91 -9.45 8.10
C THR A 55 -6.12 -10.33 7.78
N ASN A 56 -6.07 -11.62 8.14
CA ASN A 56 -7.01 -12.65 7.68
C ASN A 56 -7.14 -12.73 6.15
N VAL A 57 -6.14 -12.24 5.39
CA VAL A 57 -5.99 -12.45 3.94
C VAL A 57 -4.66 -13.14 3.66
N SER A 58 -4.43 -13.57 2.41
CA SER A 58 -3.16 -14.15 2.00
C SER A 58 -1.97 -13.22 2.28
N GLU A 59 -0.78 -13.79 2.48
CA GLU A 59 0.45 -13.01 2.70
C GLU A 59 0.77 -12.08 1.52
N TYR A 60 0.37 -12.50 0.32
CA TYR A 60 0.41 -11.69 -0.89
C TYR A 60 -1.01 -11.54 -1.45
N PRO A 61 -1.74 -10.48 -1.04
CA PRO A 61 -3.13 -10.31 -1.41
C PRO A 61 -3.30 -9.71 -2.81
N TYR A 62 -4.42 -10.04 -3.45
CA TYR A 62 -4.73 -9.60 -4.80
C TYR A 62 -5.93 -8.65 -4.83
N GLY A 63 -5.80 -7.54 -5.56
CA GLY A 63 -6.88 -6.58 -5.78
C GLY A 63 -7.54 -6.12 -4.47
N ALA A 64 -8.84 -6.40 -4.33
CA ALA A 64 -9.62 -6.00 -3.16
C ALA A 64 -9.19 -6.68 -1.84
N ASP A 65 -8.50 -7.82 -1.89
CA ASP A 65 -7.96 -8.45 -0.67
C ASP A 65 -6.83 -7.62 -0.06
N ALA A 66 -6.06 -6.87 -0.88
CA ALA A 66 -4.99 -6.00 -0.38
C ALA A 66 -5.58 -4.83 0.42
N VAL A 67 -6.70 -4.27 -0.07
CA VAL A 67 -7.49 -3.27 0.67
C VAL A 67 -8.01 -3.85 1.98
N ARG A 68 -8.63 -5.02 1.92
CA ARG A 68 -9.19 -5.67 3.12
C ARG A 68 -8.11 -5.92 4.17
N GLY A 69 -6.96 -6.46 3.78
CA GLY A 69 -5.84 -6.69 4.68
C GLY A 69 -5.32 -5.40 5.31
N CYS A 70 -5.18 -4.35 4.50
CA CYS A 70 -4.77 -3.02 4.97
C CYS A 70 -5.75 -2.44 6.00
N VAL A 71 -7.06 -2.50 5.74
CA VAL A 71 -8.12 -2.00 6.64
C VAL A 71 -8.23 -2.80 7.93
N VAL A 72 -8.18 -4.15 7.86
CA VAL A 72 -8.22 -5.01 9.05
C VAL A 72 -7.05 -4.70 9.98
N ARG A 73 -5.83 -4.56 9.42
CA ARG A 73 -4.64 -4.17 10.19
C ARG A 73 -4.77 -2.78 10.80
N LEU A 74 -5.35 -1.83 10.07
CA LEU A 74 -5.56 -0.47 10.57
C LEU A 74 -6.46 -0.46 11.81
N LYS A 75 -7.60 -1.17 11.76
CA LYS A 75 -8.55 -1.28 12.88
C LYS A 75 -7.91 -1.97 14.10
N ALA A 76 -7.20 -3.07 13.88
CA ALA A 76 -6.49 -3.75 14.97
C ALA A 76 -5.37 -2.89 15.58
N CYS A 77 -4.71 -2.06 14.76
CA CYS A 77 -3.72 -1.10 15.23
C CYS A 77 -4.35 0.03 16.06
N GLU A 78 -5.52 0.50 15.65
CA GLU A 78 -6.33 1.47 16.39
C GLU A 78 -6.75 0.95 17.77
N GLU A 79 -7.27 -0.27 17.83
CA GLU A 79 -7.65 -0.93 19.07
C GLU A 79 -6.46 -1.15 20.02
N ALA A 80 -5.29 -1.50 19.48
CA ALA A 80 -4.09 -1.77 20.27
C ALA A 80 -3.39 -0.48 20.77
N PHE A 81 -3.52 0.61 20.03
CA PHE A 81 -2.88 1.89 20.34
C PHE A 81 -3.88 3.05 20.32
N PRO A 82 -4.92 3.03 21.18
CA PRO A 82 -5.99 4.04 21.16
C PRO A 82 -5.50 5.45 21.52
N GLN A 83 -4.31 5.56 22.11
CA GLN A 83 -3.67 6.82 22.45
C GLN A 83 -2.98 7.53 21.28
N ALA A 84 -2.72 6.86 20.16
CA ALA A 84 -2.01 7.48 19.03
C ALA A 84 -2.82 8.61 18.38
N ASP A 85 -2.13 9.61 17.83
CA ASP A 85 -2.75 10.73 17.11
C ASP A 85 -3.04 10.37 15.65
N ALA A 86 -2.31 9.39 15.12
CA ALA A 86 -2.55 8.81 13.80
C ALA A 86 -2.29 7.30 13.80
N TRP A 87 -3.06 6.56 13.00
CA TRP A 87 -2.89 5.13 12.73
C TRP A 87 -2.58 4.92 11.26
N ILE A 88 -1.57 4.10 10.97
CA ILE A 88 -1.08 3.87 9.63
C ILE A 88 -1.03 2.38 9.34
N SER A 89 -1.56 1.98 8.19
CA SER A 89 -1.46 0.63 7.66
C SER A 89 -0.93 0.65 6.23
N THR A 90 -0.17 -0.37 5.87
CA THR A 90 0.35 -0.51 4.52
C THR A 90 0.41 -1.96 4.11
N GLU A 91 -0.22 -2.26 2.99
CA GLU A 91 -0.23 -3.59 2.39
C GLU A 91 0.33 -3.50 0.97
N THR A 92 1.18 -4.44 0.58
CA THR A 92 1.57 -4.57 -0.82
C THR A 92 0.75 -5.70 -1.41
N GLY A 93 0.16 -5.48 -2.57
CA GLY A 93 -0.61 -6.50 -3.27
C GLY A 93 -0.40 -6.45 -4.78
N ALA A 94 -0.83 -7.52 -5.44
CA ALA A 94 -0.90 -7.58 -6.90
C ALA A 94 -2.23 -7.03 -7.39
N PHE A 95 -2.17 -6.27 -8.48
CA PHE A 95 -3.34 -5.70 -9.13
C PHE A 95 -3.26 -5.97 -10.63
N ASP A 96 -4.37 -6.37 -11.25
CA ASP A 96 -4.43 -6.50 -12.71
C ASP A 96 -4.04 -5.18 -13.38
N ARG A 97 -3.22 -5.29 -14.42
CA ARG A 97 -3.17 -4.26 -15.46
C ARG A 97 -4.18 -4.68 -16.52
N ASN A 98 -5.04 -3.76 -16.92
CA ASN A 98 -5.95 -3.96 -18.06
C ASN A 98 -5.17 -3.93 -19.39
N ASP A 99 -4.10 -4.71 -19.50
CA ASP A 99 -3.25 -4.84 -20.69
C ASP A 99 -3.36 -6.24 -21.32
N THR A 100 -2.94 -6.35 -22.57
CA THR A 100 -3.06 -7.58 -23.37
C THR A 100 -2.14 -8.70 -22.89
N GLU A 101 -1.06 -8.34 -22.19
CA GLU A 101 -0.03 -9.27 -21.70
C GLU A 101 -0.42 -9.89 -20.35
N ARG A 102 -1.53 -9.43 -19.75
CA ARG A 102 -2.02 -9.86 -18.43
C ARG A 102 -0.98 -9.65 -17.33
N ASN A 103 -0.10 -8.66 -17.47
CA ASN A 103 0.87 -8.33 -16.45
C ASN A 103 0.14 -7.85 -15.19
N PHE A 104 0.79 -7.98 -14.04
CA PHE A 104 0.25 -7.41 -12.79
C PHE A 104 1.16 -6.31 -12.27
N LEU A 105 0.56 -5.41 -11.50
CA LEU A 105 1.23 -4.33 -10.80
C LEU A 105 1.36 -4.70 -9.33
N ASP A 106 2.58 -4.94 -8.86
CA ASP A 106 2.89 -5.08 -7.44
C ASP A 106 3.04 -3.68 -6.85
N ARG A 107 2.07 -3.24 -6.05
CA ARG A 107 2.10 -1.88 -5.50
C ARG A 107 1.67 -1.83 -4.03
N PRO A 108 2.28 -0.93 -3.24
CA PRO A 108 1.80 -0.66 -1.89
C PRO A 108 0.52 0.17 -1.92
N LEU A 109 -0.41 -0.15 -1.03
CA LEU A 109 -1.51 0.68 -0.59
C LEU A 109 -1.17 1.17 0.81
N ALA A 110 -1.19 2.49 1.03
CA ALA A 110 -1.11 3.07 2.37
C ALA A 110 -2.46 3.67 2.75
N ILE A 111 -2.87 3.48 4.01
CA ILE A 111 -4.03 4.15 4.62
C ILE A 111 -3.55 4.79 5.93
N ILE A 112 -3.87 6.07 6.10
CA ILE A 112 -3.57 6.87 7.30
C ILE A 112 -4.89 7.40 7.85
N LYS A 113 -5.18 7.10 9.11
CA LYS A 113 -6.34 7.63 9.85
C LYS A 113 -5.84 8.59 10.92
N PHE A 114 -6.41 9.78 10.99
CA PHE A 114 -6.11 10.79 12.00
C PHE A 114 -7.17 10.78 13.09
N LYS A 115 -6.73 10.76 14.36
CA LYS A 115 -7.63 10.71 15.53
C LYS A 115 -8.43 12.00 15.74
N ARG A 116 -7.80 13.15 15.49
CA ARG A 116 -8.38 14.46 15.85
C ARG A 116 -9.69 14.77 15.13
N ASP A 117 -9.78 14.39 13.86
CA ASP A 117 -10.92 14.70 12.98
C ASP A 117 -11.47 13.46 12.26
N GLU A 118 -11.04 12.27 12.66
CA GLU A 118 -11.41 10.97 12.06
C GLU A 118 -11.14 10.89 10.55
N ARG A 119 -10.32 11.79 10.00
CA ARG A 119 -10.04 11.83 8.57
C ARG A 119 -9.21 10.62 8.17
N ILE A 120 -9.53 10.09 6.99
CA ILE A 120 -8.80 8.97 6.40
C ILE A 120 -8.27 9.39 5.05
N VAL A 121 -6.96 9.25 4.86
CA VAL A 121 -6.31 9.41 3.56
C VAL A 121 -5.61 8.15 3.16
N TRP A 122 -5.47 7.95 1.86
CA TRP A 122 -4.85 6.76 1.32
C TRP A 122 -4.21 7.05 -0.03
N ALA A 123 -3.28 6.19 -0.43
CA ALA A 123 -2.66 6.25 -1.74
C ALA A 123 -2.23 4.87 -2.21
N LEU A 124 -2.21 4.69 -3.52
CA LEU A 124 -1.55 3.58 -4.19
C LEU A 124 -0.19 4.05 -4.70
N GLY A 125 0.84 3.27 -4.40
CA GLY A 125 2.17 3.51 -4.96
C GLY A 125 2.22 3.16 -6.45
N ALA A 126 3.21 3.74 -7.13
CA ALA A 126 3.49 3.43 -8.53
C ALA A 126 3.77 1.93 -8.75
N GLY A 127 4.42 1.28 -7.78
CA GLY A 127 4.69 -0.14 -7.81
C GLY A 127 5.70 -0.57 -8.88
N ALA A 128 5.73 -1.88 -9.15
CA ALA A 128 6.52 -2.48 -10.22
C ALA A 128 5.65 -3.44 -11.04
N ILE A 129 5.90 -3.49 -12.35
CA ILE A 129 5.19 -4.36 -13.28
C ILE A 129 5.89 -5.70 -13.29
N PHE A 130 5.13 -6.78 -13.13
CA PHE A 130 5.65 -8.13 -13.16
C PHE A 130 4.89 -8.98 -14.19
N PRO A 131 5.59 -9.91 -14.86
CA PRO A 131 4.95 -10.91 -15.70
C PRO A 131 4.00 -11.79 -14.91
N ARG A 132 2.85 -12.13 -15.49
CA ARG A 132 1.81 -12.95 -14.83
C ARG A 132 2.33 -14.29 -14.27
N VAL A 133 3.28 -14.91 -14.97
CA VAL A 133 3.87 -16.18 -14.56
C VAL A 133 4.48 -16.11 -13.15
N CYS A 134 5.00 -14.96 -12.72
CA CYS A 134 5.48 -14.77 -11.34
C CYS A 134 4.37 -14.95 -10.31
N LEU A 135 3.16 -14.49 -10.63
CA LEU A 135 1.99 -14.59 -9.75
C LEU A 135 1.42 -16.01 -9.75
N GLU A 136 1.35 -16.64 -10.92
CA GLU A 136 0.85 -18.02 -11.08
C GLU A 136 1.73 -19.03 -10.35
N ASP A 137 3.06 -18.83 -10.37
CA ASP A 137 4.01 -19.63 -9.59
C ASP A 137 3.88 -19.38 -8.08
N ALA A 138 3.60 -18.14 -7.66
CA ALA A 138 3.36 -17.80 -6.25
C ALA A 138 1.96 -18.25 -5.76
N HIS A 139 1.03 -18.51 -6.67
CA HIS A 139 -0.34 -18.93 -6.36
C HIS A 139 -0.83 -20.01 -7.33
N PRO A 140 -0.35 -21.27 -7.21
CA PRO A 140 -0.80 -22.36 -8.06
C PRO A 140 -2.32 -22.56 -7.91
N GLY A 141 -3.12 -22.30 -8.95
CA GLY A 141 -4.60 -22.40 -8.89
C GLY A 141 -5.35 -21.06 -8.92
N TYR A 142 -4.67 -19.95 -9.21
CA TYR A 142 -5.34 -18.73 -9.65
C TYR A 142 -6.03 -18.98 -11.00
N PRO A 143 -7.36 -18.80 -11.14
CA PRO A 143 -8.20 -17.86 -10.38
C PRO A 143 -9.40 -18.54 -9.70
N GLN A 144 -9.24 -19.53 -8.80
CA GLN A 144 -10.42 -20.05 -8.08
C GLN A 144 -10.31 -20.31 -6.57
N HIS A 145 -9.16 -20.58 -5.95
CA HIS A 145 -9.20 -20.95 -4.53
C HIS A 145 -8.08 -20.37 -3.67
N PHE A 146 -8.51 -19.86 -2.52
CA PHE A 146 -7.74 -19.43 -1.37
C PHE A 146 -6.83 -20.60 -0.93
N ILE A 147 -5.52 -20.49 -1.12
CA ILE A 147 -4.56 -21.47 -0.60
C ILE A 147 -3.93 -20.89 0.67
N PRO A 148 -4.06 -21.56 1.82
CA PRO A 148 -3.40 -21.12 3.04
C PRO A 148 -1.89 -21.24 2.90
N ALA A 149 -1.19 -20.20 3.35
CA ALA A 149 0.24 -20.02 3.25
C ALA A 149 1.01 -21.23 3.78
N ASN A 150 1.74 -21.91 2.90
CA ASN A 150 2.98 -22.60 3.20
C ASN A 150 3.87 -22.46 1.94
N ASP A 151 5.01 -21.78 2.11
CA ASP A 151 6.15 -21.69 1.18
C ASP A 151 6.02 -20.93 -0.16
N HIS A 152 4.93 -20.18 -0.41
CA HIS A 152 4.79 -19.40 -1.66
C HIS A 152 4.95 -17.89 -1.43
N ASN A 153 6.21 -17.47 -1.33
CA ASN A 153 6.59 -16.05 -1.28
C ASN A 153 6.86 -15.54 -2.70
N ILE A 154 6.14 -14.51 -3.16
CA ILE A 154 6.33 -13.97 -4.52
C ILE A 154 7.77 -13.49 -4.77
N GLY A 155 8.47 -13.04 -3.73
CA GLY A 155 9.88 -12.70 -3.83
C GLY A 155 10.75 -13.91 -4.21
N ILE A 156 10.38 -15.12 -3.78
CA ILE A 156 11.04 -16.36 -4.22
C ILE A 156 10.68 -16.68 -5.68
N ALA A 157 9.40 -16.57 -6.06
CA ALA A 157 8.96 -16.81 -7.44
C ALA A 157 9.64 -15.84 -8.44
N ILE A 158 9.67 -14.55 -8.10
CA ILE A 158 10.37 -13.53 -8.87
C ILE A 158 11.86 -13.86 -8.98
N ARG A 159 12.53 -14.23 -7.88
CA ARG A 159 13.95 -14.64 -7.88
C ARG A 159 14.22 -15.91 -8.68
N LYS A 160 13.27 -16.84 -8.73
CA LYS A 160 13.38 -18.07 -9.50
C LYS A 160 13.25 -17.79 -11.00
N LEU A 161 12.19 -17.08 -11.42
CA LEU A 161 11.99 -16.72 -12.83
C LEU A 161 13.16 -15.89 -13.37
N ALA A 162 13.58 -14.90 -12.60
CA ALA A 162 14.80 -14.14 -12.76
C ALA A 162 16.03 -14.98 -13.12
N PHE A 163 16.28 -16.01 -12.29
CA PHE A 163 17.43 -16.89 -12.42
C PHE A 163 17.29 -17.84 -13.63
N GLU A 164 16.09 -18.36 -13.86
CA GLU A 164 15.83 -19.36 -14.90
C GLU A 164 15.77 -18.76 -16.31
N THR A 165 15.21 -17.56 -16.47
CA THR A 165 14.95 -16.96 -17.79
C THR A 165 16.02 -15.96 -18.21
N GLY A 166 16.74 -15.35 -17.26
CA GLY A 166 17.67 -14.26 -17.53
C GLY A 166 17.03 -13.02 -18.16
N ILE A 167 15.68 -12.94 -18.19
CA ILE A 167 14.90 -11.85 -18.78
C ILE A 167 14.12 -11.16 -17.65
N TYR A 168 14.26 -9.84 -17.59
CA TYR A 168 13.38 -8.99 -16.80
C TYR A 168 12.74 -7.96 -17.73
N ILE A 169 11.43 -7.78 -17.59
CA ILE A 169 10.68 -6.70 -18.25
C ILE A 169 10.69 -5.53 -17.29
N ALA A 170 11.68 -4.63 -17.42
CA ALA A 170 11.60 -3.32 -16.79
C ALA A 170 10.48 -2.53 -17.47
N GLY A 171 9.85 -1.61 -16.73
CA GLY A 171 8.69 -0.85 -17.21
C GLY A 171 8.86 -0.24 -18.61
N GLU A 172 7.73 -0.05 -19.30
CA GLU A 172 7.60 0.51 -20.66
C GLU A 172 8.47 -0.14 -21.75
N GLY A 173 8.60 -1.47 -21.72
CA GLY A 173 9.19 -2.23 -22.84
C GLY A 173 10.72 -2.30 -22.83
N MET A 174 11.38 -1.98 -21.71
CA MET A 174 12.81 -2.22 -21.58
C MET A 174 13.08 -3.69 -21.22
N VAL A 175 13.55 -4.45 -22.21
CA VAL A 175 14.19 -5.74 -21.97
C VAL A 175 15.53 -5.46 -21.26
N VAL A 176 15.63 -5.84 -19.99
CA VAL A 176 16.90 -5.75 -19.27
C VAL A 176 17.88 -6.75 -19.92
N PRO A 177 19.09 -6.33 -20.35
CA PRO A 177 20.04 -7.21 -21.01
C PRO A 177 20.31 -8.46 -20.18
N GLN A 178 20.36 -9.60 -20.86
CA GLN A 178 20.72 -10.90 -20.29
C GLN A 178 22.04 -10.77 -19.52
N GLY A 179 22.04 -11.07 -18.22
CA GLY A 179 23.21 -10.95 -17.35
C GLY A 179 23.30 -9.67 -16.49
N THR A 180 22.33 -8.76 -16.57
CA THR A 180 22.24 -7.66 -15.60
C THR A 180 21.83 -8.25 -14.25
N LEU A 181 22.76 -8.26 -13.29
CA LEU A 181 22.53 -8.72 -11.92
C LEU A 181 21.53 -7.79 -11.23
N VAL A 182 20.26 -8.15 -11.31
CA VAL A 182 19.23 -7.63 -10.41
C VAL A 182 19.59 -8.08 -9.01
N ASP A 183 19.70 -7.15 -8.07
CA ASP A 183 19.86 -7.52 -6.67
C ASP A 183 18.65 -8.38 -6.28
N PRO A 184 18.82 -9.70 -6.02
CA PRO A 184 17.70 -10.58 -5.69
C PRO A 184 16.98 -10.18 -4.40
N ARG A 185 17.57 -9.24 -3.65
CA ARG A 185 17.02 -8.67 -2.43
C ARG A 185 16.00 -7.56 -2.70
N ASP A 186 16.02 -6.91 -3.86
CA ASP A 186 15.06 -5.86 -4.23
C ASP A 186 14.72 -5.85 -5.74
N PRO A 187 13.72 -6.65 -6.17
CA PRO A 187 13.31 -6.67 -7.57
C PRO A 187 12.69 -5.34 -8.02
N HIS A 188 12.19 -4.49 -7.12
CA HIS A 188 11.64 -3.19 -7.51
C HIS A 188 12.74 -2.26 -8.00
N LEU A 189 13.91 -2.29 -7.33
CA LEU A 189 15.06 -1.47 -7.71
C LEU A 189 15.50 -1.74 -9.15
N ALA A 190 15.53 -3.01 -9.56
CA ALA A 190 15.91 -3.36 -10.92
C ALA A 190 14.85 -2.98 -11.96
N LEU A 191 13.56 -3.12 -11.64
CA LEU A 191 12.48 -2.90 -12.60
C LEU A 191 12.10 -1.43 -12.76
N THR A 192 12.31 -0.62 -11.72
CA THR A 192 11.80 0.75 -11.64
C THR A 192 12.90 1.79 -11.42
N GLY A 193 14.14 1.36 -11.13
CA GLY A 193 15.21 2.25 -10.66
C GLY A 193 15.02 2.74 -9.23
N LYS A 194 13.93 2.34 -8.54
CA LYS A 194 13.63 2.73 -7.16
C LYS A 194 13.47 1.50 -6.27
N SER A 195 14.06 1.57 -5.08
CA SER A 195 13.91 0.49 -4.10
C SER A 195 12.46 0.36 -3.64
N ARG A 196 12.07 -0.84 -3.17
CA ARG A 196 10.74 -1.04 -2.58
C ARG A 196 10.48 -0.09 -1.41
N ALA A 197 11.51 0.19 -0.60
CA ALA A 197 11.42 1.14 0.51
C ALA A 197 11.10 2.56 0.00
N THR A 198 11.79 3.01 -1.06
CA THR A 198 11.53 4.31 -1.71
C THR A 198 10.10 4.39 -2.23
N ILE A 199 9.60 3.35 -2.89
CA ILE A 199 8.22 3.35 -3.42
C ILE A 199 7.19 3.44 -2.28
N ILE A 200 7.41 2.73 -1.17
CA ILE A 200 6.56 2.82 0.03
C ILE A 200 6.59 4.23 0.63
N GLU A 201 7.78 4.83 0.75
CA GLU A 201 7.94 6.21 1.22
C GLU A 201 7.19 7.22 0.34
N GLU A 202 7.32 7.10 -0.97
CA GLU A 202 6.58 7.92 -1.94
C GLU A 202 5.07 7.72 -1.80
N THR A 203 4.62 6.51 -1.50
CA THR A 203 3.19 6.22 -1.27
C THR A 203 2.67 6.92 -0.02
N TYR A 204 3.46 6.99 1.06
CA TYR A 204 3.09 7.79 2.23
C TYR A 204 3.05 9.28 1.91
N ALA A 205 4.03 9.79 1.16
CA ALA A 205 4.03 11.20 0.75
C ALA A 205 2.80 11.53 -0.10
N CYS A 206 2.42 10.67 -1.05
CA CYS A 206 1.21 10.80 -1.84
C CYS A 206 -0.06 10.77 -0.97
N ALA A 207 -0.14 9.86 -0.01
CA ALA A 207 -1.27 9.81 0.93
C ALA A 207 -1.38 11.09 1.78
N MET A 208 -0.26 11.71 2.12
CA MET A 208 -0.27 13.01 2.81
C MET A 208 -0.67 14.15 1.88
N GLN A 209 -0.17 14.21 0.64
CA GLN A 209 -0.56 15.22 -0.36
C GLN A 209 -2.07 15.20 -0.65
N ALA A 210 -2.69 14.02 -0.57
CA ALA A 210 -4.13 13.86 -0.63
C ALA A 210 -4.90 14.75 0.39
N LEU A 211 -4.28 15.17 1.49
CA LEU A 211 -4.88 16.10 2.46
C LEU A 211 -5.04 17.54 1.94
N GLU A 212 -4.20 17.98 1.00
CA GLU A 212 -4.21 19.36 0.47
C GLU A 212 -5.40 19.61 -0.46
N ASN A 213 -5.94 18.57 -1.09
CA ASN A 213 -6.95 18.70 -2.14
C ASN A 213 -8.40 18.76 -1.60
N GLU A 214 -8.58 19.05 -0.30
CA GLU A 214 -9.85 19.25 0.43
C GLU A 214 -10.97 18.18 0.24
N SER A 215 -10.68 17.10 -0.48
CA SER A 215 -11.59 15.97 -0.61
C SER A 215 -11.29 15.03 0.55
N SER A 216 -12.30 14.72 1.37
CA SER A 216 -12.16 13.81 2.53
C SER A 216 -11.61 12.43 2.15
N TYR A 217 -11.63 12.09 0.85
CA TYR A 217 -11.22 10.83 0.26
C TYR A 217 -10.51 11.08 -1.08
N VAL A 218 -9.22 11.44 -1.06
CA VAL A 218 -8.47 11.58 -2.32
C VAL A 218 -7.91 10.24 -2.72
N ALA A 219 -8.57 9.63 -3.70
CA ALA A 219 -8.05 8.51 -4.46
C ALA A 219 -6.99 9.02 -5.45
N LEU A 220 -5.70 8.85 -5.13
CA LEU A 220 -4.67 8.90 -6.17
C LEU A 220 -4.67 7.54 -6.89
N GLY A 221 -5.73 7.28 -7.67
CA GLY A 221 -5.88 6.05 -8.46
C GLY A 221 -7.31 5.48 -8.53
N ASP A 222 -7.40 4.34 -9.23
CA ASP A 222 -8.56 3.46 -9.48
C ASP A 222 -9.83 3.74 -8.63
N GLN A 223 -10.86 4.31 -9.27
CA GLN A 223 -12.13 4.67 -8.65
C GLN A 223 -12.86 3.46 -8.04
N ASP A 224 -12.68 2.27 -8.62
CA ASP A 224 -13.30 1.05 -8.08
C ASP A 224 -12.66 0.67 -6.76
N LEU A 225 -11.34 0.84 -6.64
CA LEU A 225 -10.63 0.60 -5.38
C LEU A 225 -11.02 1.62 -4.30
N ALA A 226 -11.22 2.88 -4.69
CA ALA A 226 -11.73 3.91 -3.79
C ALA A 226 -13.06 3.50 -3.16
N ASN A 227 -13.99 2.99 -3.99
CA ASN A 227 -15.29 2.52 -3.54
C ASN A 227 -15.17 1.32 -2.57
N VAL A 228 -14.22 0.40 -2.83
CA VAL A 228 -13.93 -0.71 -1.92
C VAL A 228 -13.41 -0.20 -0.56
N ILE A 229 -12.49 0.76 -0.57
CA ILE A 229 -11.94 1.37 0.66
C ILE A 229 -13.05 2.03 1.48
N ILE A 230 -13.85 2.89 0.84
CA ILE A 230 -15.00 3.59 1.47
C ILE A 230 -15.94 2.57 2.13
N LYS A 231 -16.32 1.52 1.38
CA LYS A 231 -17.21 0.46 1.88
C LYS A 231 -16.60 -0.32 3.05
N GLN A 232 -15.32 -0.71 2.99
CA GLN A 232 -14.65 -1.50 4.04
C GLN A 232 -14.42 -0.71 5.34
N LEU A 233 -14.26 0.60 5.20
CA LEU A 233 -14.15 1.53 6.33
C LEU A 233 -15.52 1.94 6.89
N GLY A 234 -16.63 1.60 6.22
CA GLY A 234 -17.98 1.98 6.63
C GLY A 234 -18.26 3.47 6.44
N LEU A 235 -17.54 4.12 5.53
CA LEU A 235 -17.67 5.53 5.21
C LEU A 235 -18.89 5.74 4.30
N GLN A 236 -19.59 6.85 4.47
CA GLN A 236 -20.58 7.30 3.50
C GLN A 236 -19.84 7.92 2.30
N PRO A 237 -20.21 7.59 1.05
CA PRO A 237 -19.60 8.16 -0.16
C PRO A 237 -19.82 9.67 -0.26
#